data_AF-A0A972X7L0-F1
#
_entry.id   AF-A0A972X7L0-F1
#
_cell.length_a   1.000
_cell.length_b   1.000
_cell.length_c   1.000
_cell.angle_alpha   90.00
_cell.angle_beta   90.00
_cell.angle_gamma   90.00
#
_symmetry.space_group_name_H-M   'P 1'
#
loop_
_entity.id
_entity.type
_entity.pdbx_description
1 polymer ?
#
loop_
_entity_poly.entity_id
_entity_poly.type
_entity_poly.pdbx_seq_one_letter_code
_entity_poly.pdbx_strand_id
1 'polypeptide(L)'
;RDRINGLMEQLKGFNVGTPEYKKLEAEIAKGQGDFNVNAQLQKKDFMEREAKVYLQVYTEVEKAVGQFARDHGIAVVFRFDGDPVDGADRNQILRGITKPIVHYEAGNDITPDILKMLNGAAVADQSGRPGGAPPRTR
;
A
#
# COMPACT_ATOMS: atom_id res chain seq x y z
N ARG A 1 -3.10 19.67 15.96
CA ARG A 1 -3.15 20.88 15.10
C ARG A 1 -3.94 22.00 15.78
N ASP A 2 -5.16 21.73 16.23
CA ASP A 2 -6.04 22.77 16.82
C ASP A 2 -5.45 23.47 18.04
N ARG A 3 -4.75 22.73 18.91
CA ARG A 3 -4.03 23.30 20.06
C ARG A 3 -2.92 24.29 19.67
N ILE A 4 -2.15 24.00 18.61
CA ILE A 4 -1.05 24.88 18.14
C ILE A 4 -1.64 26.13 17.49
N ASN A 5 -2.73 25.98 16.74
CA ASN A 5 -3.45 27.11 16.14
C ASN A 5 -4.03 28.05 17.20
N GLY A 6 -4.63 27.50 18.26
CA GLY A 6 -5.12 28.31 19.39
C GLY A 6 -4.01 29.06 20.13
N LEU A 7 -2.85 28.44 20.33
CA LEU A 7 -1.68 29.11 20.91
C LEU A 7 -1.13 30.22 20.00
N MET A 8 -1.10 30.00 18.69
CA MET A 8 -0.70 31.02 17.71
C MET A 8 -1.64 32.23 17.70
N GLU A 9 -2.95 32.04 17.92
CA GLU A 9 -3.89 33.15 18.07
C GLU A 9 -3.68 33.92 19.37
N GLN A 10 -3.40 33.22 20.48
CA GLN A 10 -3.08 33.87 21.76
C GLN A 10 -1.76 34.66 21.69
N LEU A 11 -0.75 34.17 20.95
CA LEU A 11 0.53 34.86 20.77
C LEU A 11 0.36 36.24 20.11
N LYS A 12 -0.58 36.38 19.16
CA LYS A 12 -0.89 37.65 18.48
C LYS A 12 -1.41 38.73 19.43
N GLY A 13 -1.92 38.35 20.60
CA GLY A 13 -2.40 39.26 21.63
C GLY A 13 -1.31 39.80 22.58
N PHE A 14 -0.07 39.28 22.50
CA PHE A 14 1.04 39.72 23.35
C PHE A 14 2.04 40.58 22.60
N ASN A 15 2.64 41.56 23.29
CA ASN A 15 3.71 42.37 22.75
C ASN A 15 5.01 41.56 22.63
N VAL A 16 5.69 41.69 21.49
CA VAL A 16 6.98 41.03 21.25
C VAL A 16 7.99 41.42 22.32
N GLY A 17 8.67 40.42 22.89
CA GLY A 17 9.74 40.63 23.87
C GLY A 17 9.30 40.54 25.34
N THR A 18 8.00 40.46 25.65
CA THR A 18 7.54 40.21 27.01
C THR A 18 7.86 38.78 27.46
N PRO A 19 7.98 38.51 28.79
CA PRO A 19 8.17 37.15 29.30
C PRO A 19 7.07 36.18 28.87
N GLU A 20 5.83 36.66 28.75
CA GLU A 20 4.66 35.88 28.34
C GLU A 20 4.73 35.50 26.86
N TYR A 21 5.13 36.45 26.00
CA TYR A 21 5.36 36.20 24.57
C TYR A 21 6.42 35.12 24.38
N LYS A 22 7.57 35.23 25.07
CA LYS A 22 8.66 34.25 24.98
C LYS A 22 8.24 32.84 25.44
N LYS A 23 7.40 32.75 26.48
CA LYS A 23 6.87 31.45 26.94
C LYS A 23 5.94 30.82 25.90
N LEU A 24 4.98 31.58 25.37
CA LEU A 24 4.07 31.08 24.34
C LEU A 24 4.81 30.70 23.06
N GLU A 25 5.79 31.50 22.64
CA GLU A 25 6.62 31.22 21.47
C GLU A 25 7.40 29.91 21.64
N ALA A 26 7.99 29.68 22.81
CA ALA A 26 8.67 28.43 23.14
C ALA A 26 7.70 27.22 23.14
N GLU A 27 6.48 27.38 23.67
CA GLU A 27 5.46 26.32 23.63
C GLU A 27 4.96 26.01 22.22
N ILE A 28 4.79 27.02 21.37
CA ILE A 28 4.42 26.84 19.96
C ILE A 28 5.53 26.13 19.21
N ALA A 29 6.78 26.59 19.37
CA ALA A 29 7.95 25.97 18.74
C ALA A 29 8.09 24.50 19.14
N LYS A 30 7.94 24.19 20.43
CA LYS A 30 7.94 22.82 20.94
C LYS A 30 6.80 22.00 20.34
N GLY A 31 5.57 22.53 20.36
CA GLY A 31 4.40 21.85 19.80
C GLY A 31 4.52 21.58 18.30
N GLN A 32 5.09 22.51 17.53
CA GLN A 32 5.37 22.33 16.11
C GLN A 32 6.44 21.26 15.87
N GLY A 33 7.51 21.26 16.67
CA GLY A 33 8.55 20.24 16.65
C GLY A 33 7.98 18.84 16.93
N ASP A 34 7.25 18.69 18.03
CA ASP A 34 6.61 17.43 18.44
C ASP A 34 5.61 16.95 17.38
N PHE A 35 4.81 17.86 16.82
CA PHE A 35 3.87 17.53 15.75
C PHE A 35 4.59 17.01 14.49
N ASN A 36 5.66 17.68 14.05
CA ASN A 36 6.42 17.28 12.89
C ASN A 36 7.09 15.92 13.08
N VAL A 37 7.68 15.67 14.26
CA VAL A 37 8.27 14.37 14.60
C VAL A 37 7.21 13.27 14.60
N ASN A 38 6.07 13.50 15.27
CA ASN A 38 4.99 12.52 15.32
C ASN A 38 4.40 12.23 13.92
N ALA A 39 4.24 13.26 13.09
CA ALA A 39 3.77 13.09 11.71
C ALA A 39 4.75 12.26 10.88
N GLN A 40 6.05 12.49 11.04
CA GLN A 40 7.09 11.69 10.36
C GLN A 40 7.11 10.24 10.82
N LEU A 41 6.99 10.00 12.13
CA LEU A 41 6.90 8.64 12.69
C LEU A 41 5.66 7.91 12.16
N GLN A 42 4.48 8.53 12.20
CA GLN A 42 3.26 7.93 11.66
C GLN A 42 3.35 7.63 10.16
N LYS A 43 3.97 8.53 9.38
CA LYS A 43 4.21 8.29 7.96
C LYS A 43 5.13 7.09 7.76
N LYS A 44 6.19 6.97 8.55
CA LYS A 44 7.11 5.83 8.52
C LYS A 44 6.39 4.52 8.87
N ASP A 45 5.63 4.51 9.96
CA ASP A 45 4.85 3.34 10.41
C ASP A 45 3.79 2.93 9.38
N PHE A 46 3.21 3.89 8.65
CA PHE A 46 2.32 3.61 7.54
C PHE A 46 3.07 2.94 6.38
N MET A 47 4.19 3.50 5.93
CA MET A 47 5.00 2.94 4.85
C MET A 47 5.51 1.53 5.18
N GLU A 48 5.91 1.27 6.43
CA GLU A 48 6.32 -0.07 6.88
C GLU A 48 5.18 -1.08 6.85
N ARG A 49 3.97 -0.67 7.24
CA ARG A 49 2.77 -1.53 7.15
C ARG A 49 2.40 -1.81 5.70
N GLU A 50 2.46 -0.79 4.84
CA GLU A 50 2.19 -0.94 3.41
C GLU A 50 3.18 -1.92 2.76
N ALA A 51 4.48 -1.78 3.06
CA ALA A 51 5.52 -2.70 2.59
C ALA A 51 5.27 -4.15 3.04
N LYS A 52 4.82 -4.37 4.28
CA LYS A 52 4.46 -5.71 4.78
C LYS A 52 3.29 -6.30 4.00
N VAL A 53 2.27 -5.50 3.67
CA VAL A 53 1.13 -5.95 2.85
C VAL A 53 1.60 -6.31 1.44
N TYR A 54 2.43 -5.49 0.81
CA TYR A 54 3.00 -5.81 -0.52
C TYR A 54 3.78 -7.12 -0.50
N LEU A 55 4.64 -7.33 0.51
CA LEU A 55 5.40 -8.57 0.64
C LEU A 55 4.49 -9.77 0.84
N GLN A 56 3.48 -9.65 1.71
CA GLN A 56 2.52 -10.73 1.95
C GLN A 56 1.82 -11.14 0.65
N VAL A 57 1.25 -10.17 -0.08
CA VAL A 57 0.55 -10.44 -1.34
C VAL A 57 1.50 -11.06 -2.36
N TYR A 58 2.72 -10.55 -2.49
CA TYR A 58 3.72 -11.11 -3.39
C TYR A 58 4.04 -12.58 -3.06
N THR A 59 4.23 -12.91 -1.78
CA THR A 59 4.47 -14.28 -1.33
C THR A 59 3.27 -15.20 -1.58
N GLU A 60 2.03 -14.72 -1.43
CA GLU A 60 0.83 -15.48 -1.76
C GLU A 60 0.76 -15.81 -3.26
N VAL A 61 1.05 -14.81 -4.11
CA VAL A 61 1.15 -15.00 -5.57
C VAL A 61 2.25 -16.00 -5.92
N GLU A 62 3.45 -15.86 -5.36
CA GLU A 62 4.58 -16.77 -5.61
C GLU A 62 4.25 -18.22 -5.24
N LYS A 63 3.57 -18.43 -4.10
CA LYS A 63 3.11 -19.76 -3.69
C LYS A 63 2.09 -20.35 -4.65
N ALA A 64 1.10 -19.57 -5.08
CA ALA A 64 0.08 -20.02 -6.01
C ALA A 64 0.69 -20.36 -7.39
N VAL A 65 1.56 -19.49 -7.91
CA VAL A 65 2.31 -19.73 -9.15
C VAL A 65 3.16 -20.99 -9.03
N GLY A 66 3.90 -21.16 -7.94
CA GLY A 66 4.74 -22.33 -7.71
C GLY A 66 3.92 -23.63 -7.61
N GLN A 67 2.74 -23.57 -7.00
CA GLN A 67 1.83 -24.73 -6.95
C GLN A 67 1.31 -25.09 -8.34
N PHE A 68 0.76 -24.12 -9.06
CA PHE A 68 0.27 -24.32 -10.43
C PHE A 68 1.37 -24.86 -11.34
N ALA A 69 2.58 -24.30 -11.26
CA ALA A 69 3.70 -24.74 -12.09
C ALA A 69 4.08 -26.21 -11.83
N ARG A 70 4.10 -26.66 -10.57
CA ARG A 70 4.37 -28.07 -10.23
C ARG A 70 3.28 -29.00 -10.76
N ASP A 71 2.01 -28.63 -10.58
CA ASP A 71 0.87 -29.46 -10.97
C ASP A 71 0.79 -29.63 -12.50
N HIS A 72 1.29 -28.64 -13.26
CA HIS A 72 1.28 -28.63 -14.72
C HIS A 72 2.63 -28.94 -15.37
N GLY A 73 3.67 -29.30 -14.60
CA GLY A 73 4.99 -29.63 -15.13
C GLY A 73 5.73 -28.44 -15.78
N ILE A 74 5.44 -27.21 -15.35
CA ILE A 74 6.06 -25.98 -15.85
C ILE A 74 7.38 -25.75 -15.12
N ALA A 75 8.48 -25.71 -15.86
CA ALA A 75 9.82 -25.52 -15.28
C ALA A 75 10.11 -24.07 -14.88
N VAL A 76 9.62 -23.10 -15.65
CA VAL A 76 9.89 -21.67 -15.45
C VAL A 76 8.64 -20.85 -15.78
N VAL A 77 8.31 -19.89 -14.92
CA VAL A 77 7.29 -18.88 -15.15
C VAL A 77 7.96 -17.52 -15.25
N PHE A 78 7.68 -16.79 -16.33
CA PHE A 78 8.16 -15.42 -16.49
C PHE A 78 7.07 -14.42 -16.15
N ARG A 79 7.41 -13.44 -15.31
CA ARG A 79 6.60 -12.23 -15.19
C ARG A 79 6.78 -11.39 -16.44
N PHE A 80 5.68 -10.98 -17.05
CA PHE A 80 5.69 -10.07 -18.18
C PHE A 80 4.59 -9.02 -18.04
N ASP A 81 4.68 -8.01 -18.89
CA ASP A 81 3.65 -7.00 -19.09
C ASP A 81 2.95 -7.34 -20.41
N GLY A 82 1.70 -7.81 -20.31
CA GLY A 82 0.90 -8.25 -21.44
C GLY A 82 0.15 -7.13 -22.16
N ASP A 83 0.26 -5.89 -21.71
CA ASP A 83 -0.46 -4.78 -22.30
C ASP A 83 0.06 -4.51 -23.73
N PRO A 84 -0.86 -4.30 -24.69
CA PRO A 84 -0.47 -3.95 -26.05
C PRO A 84 0.27 -2.61 -26.05
N VAL A 85 1.34 -2.54 -26.84
CA VAL A 85 2.11 -1.30 -27.00
C VAL A 85 1.30 -0.33 -27.85
N ASP A 86 0.97 0.84 -27.31
CA ASP A 86 0.37 1.92 -28.09
C ASP A 86 1.41 2.51 -29.07
N GLY A 87 1.15 2.33 -30.36
CA GLY A 87 2.00 2.85 -31.44
C GLY A 87 1.99 4.38 -31.59
N ALA A 88 1.06 5.08 -30.94
CA ALA A 88 1.04 6.55 -30.90
C ALA A 88 1.92 7.13 -29.78
N ASP A 89 2.24 6.35 -28.75
CA ASP A 89 3.06 6.78 -27.62
C ASP A 89 4.51 6.30 -27.76
N ARG A 90 5.39 7.23 -28.16
CA ARG A 90 6.84 6.97 -28.29
C ARG A 90 7.45 6.35 -27.03
N ASN A 91 7.01 6.73 -25.83
CA ASN A 91 7.55 6.19 -24.59
C ASN A 91 7.11 4.74 -24.37
N GLN A 92 5.88 4.38 -24.75
CA GLN A 92 5.43 2.99 -24.73
C GLN A 92 6.16 2.14 -25.76
N ILE A 93 6.40 2.65 -26.97
CA ILE A 93 7.18 1.96 -28.01
C ILE A 93 8.59 1.64 -27.48
N LEU A 94 9.29 2.63 -26.92
CA LEU A 94 10.64 2.43 -26.38
C LEU A 94 10.67 1.42 -25.23
N ARG A 95 9.67 1.42 -24.34
CA ARG A 95 9.53 0.38 -23.29
C ARG A 95 9.23 -0.99 -23.88
N GLY A 96 8.39 -1.04 -24.91
CA GLY A 96 8.01 -2.26 -25.63
C GLY A 96 9.23 -2.97 -26.24
N ILE A 97 10.16 -2.20 -26.84
CA ILE A 97 11.40 -2.73 -27.43
C ILE A 97 12.27 -3.44 -26.38
N THR A 98 12.27 -2.96 -25.13
CA THR A 98 13.05 -3.55 -24.04
C THR A 98 12.36 -4.72 -23.31
N LYS A 99 11.13 -5.11 -23.72
CA LYS A 99 10.42 -6.22 -23.08
C LYS A 99 11.22 -7.53 -23.29
N PRO A 100 11.49 -8.30 -22.22
CA PRO A 100 12.23 -9.56 -22.32
C PRO A 100 11.45 -10.66 -23.05
N ILE A 101 10.11 -10.52 -23.11
CA ILE A 101 9.22 -11.41 -23.85
C ILE A 101 8.59 -10.61 -24.98
N VAL A 102 8.93 -10.98 -26.21
CA VAL A 102 8.41 -10.35 -27.44
C VAL A 102 7.14 -11.06 -27.93
N HIS A 103 7.02 -12.35 -27.64
CA HIS A 103 5.88 -13.17 -28.05
C HIS A 103 5.62 -14.28 -27.03
N TYR A 104 4.33 -14.57 -26.82
CA TYR A 104 3.83 -15.72 -26.07
C TYR A 104 2.47 -16.14 -26.65
N GLU A 105 2.15 -17.42 -26.54
CA GLU A 105 0.82 -17.92 -26.87
C GLU A 105 -0.15 -17.56 -25.74
N ALA A 106 -1.34 -17.05 -26.06
CA ALA A 106 -2.31 -16.61 -25.05
C ALA A 106 -2.74 -17.75 -24.10
N GLY A 107 -2.73 -19.00 -24.57
CA GLY A 107 -3.01 -20.18 -23.74
C GLY A 107 -1.94 -20.49 -22.68
N ASN A 108 -0.77 -19.84 -22.75
CA ASN A 108 0.30 -19.97 -21.75
C ASN A 108 0.23 -18.89 -20.66
N ASP A 109 -0.68 -17.92 -20.76
CA ASP A 109 -0.90 -16.94 -19.71
C ASP A 109 -1.72 -17.58 -18.57
N ILE A 110 -1.01 -17.91 -17.49
CA ILE A 110 -1.59 -18.52 -16.29
C ILE A 110 -2.28 -17.50 -15.36
N THR A 111 -2.19 -16.20 -15.66
CA THR A 111 -2.72 -15.13 -14.79
C THR A 111 -4.18 -15.37 -14.38
N PRO A 112 -5.12 -15.73 -15.29
CA PRO A 112 -6.50 -16.00 -14.91
C PRO A 112 -6.65 -17.18 -13.93
N ASP A 113 -5.86 -18.23 -14.10
CA ASP A 113 -5.89 -19.41 -13.23
C ASP A 113 -5.37 -19.10 -11.83
N ILE A 114 -4.26 -18.35 -11.74
CA ILE A 114 -3.71 -17.91 -10.46
C ILE A 114 -4.68 -17.00 -9.72
N LEU A 115 -5.33 -16.06 -10.42
CA LEU A 115 -6.36 -15.21 -9.83
C LEU A 115 -7.53 -16.04 -9.30
N LYS A 116 -7.96 -17.08 -10.01
CA LYS A 116 -9.01 -17.99 -9.55
C LYS A 116 -8.57 -18.78 -8.30
N MET A 117 -7.34 -19.26 -8.25
CA MET A 117 -6.79 -19.97 -7.08
C MET A 117 -6.77 -19.09 -5.84
N LEU A 118 -6.23 -17.86 -5.96
CA LEU A 118 -6.11 -16.93 -4.83
C LEU A 118 -7.47 -16.46 -4.32
N ASN A 119 -8.37 -16.07 -5.22
CA ASN A 119 -9.70 -15.62 -4.84
C ASN A 119 -10.56 -16.78 -4.30
N GLY A 120 -10.39 -18.00 -4.80
CA GLY A 120 -11.07 -19.19 -4.29
C GLY A 120 -10.62 -19.56 -2.88
N ALA A 121 -9.32 -19.51 -2.61
CA ALA A 121 -8.76 -19.74 -1.27
C ALA A 121 -9.24 -18.69 -0.25
N ALA A 122 -9.34 -17.42 -0.65
CA ALA A 122 -9.85 -16.35 0.20
C ALA A 122 -11.32 -16.57 0.63
N VAL A 123 -12.17 -17.16 -0.23
CA VAL A 123 -13.56 -17.50 0.12
C VAL A 123 -13.64 -18.73 1.03
N ALA A 124 -12.76 -19.71 0.85
CA ALA A 124 -12.67 -20.89 1.71
C ALA A 124 -12.26 -20.52 3.15
N ASP A 125 -11.32 -19.60 3.34
CA ASP A 125 -10.88 -19.13 4.67
C ASP A 125 -11.98 -18.33 5.40
N GLN A 126 -12.82 -17.60 4.64
CA GLN A 126 -13.95 -16.85 5.20
C GLN A 126 -15.12 -17.75 5.63
N SER A 127 -15.33 -18.89 4.96
CA SER A 127 -16.39 -19.85 5.29
C SER A 127 -16.04 -20.79 6.45
N GLY A 128 -14.78 -20.80 6.91
CA GLY A 128 -14.30 -21.53 8.08
C GLY A 128 -14.47 -20.82 9.44
N ARG A 129 -14.99 -19.59 9.48
CA ARG A 129 -15.28 -18.89 10.74
C ARG A 129 -16.64 -19.35 11.30
N PRO A 130 -16.71 -20.02 12.47
CA PRO A 130 -17.99 -20.41 13.05
C PRO A 130 -18.84 -19.16 13.34
N GLY A 131 -20.02 -19.11 12.72
CA GLY A 131 -20.95 -18.00 12.77
C GLY A 131 -21.27 -17.57 14.20
N GLY A 132 -21.01 -16.29 14.47
CA GLY A 132 -21.36 -15.64 15.73
C GLY A 132 -22.88 -15.49 15.90
N ALA A 133 -23.34 -15.95 17.06
CA ALA A 133 -24.52 -15.59 17.86
C ALA A 133 -25.87 -15.24 17.18
N PRO A 134 -26.98 -15.85 17.63
CA PRO A 134 -28.32 -15.56 17.10
C PRO A 134 -28.81 -14.14 17.46
N PRO A 135 -29.70 -13.55 16.63
CA PRO A 135 -30.19 -12.19 16.84
C PRO A 135 -31.10 -12.12 18.07
N ARG A 136 -30.83 -11.14 18.94
CA ARG A 136 -31.76 -10.76 20.01
C ARG A 136 -32.93 -10.01 19.39
N THR A 137 -34.09 -10.64 19.36
CA THR A 137 -35.38 -10.02 19.04
C THR A 137 -35.76 -9.00 20.10
N ARG A 138 -36.30 -7.88 19.62
CA ARG A 138 -36.74 -6.71 20.39
C ARG A 138 -38.16 -6.90 20.91
#